data_AF-A0A5K0ZL00-F1
#
_entry.id   AF-A0A5K0ZL00-F1
#
_cell.length_a   1.000
_cell.length_b   1.000
_cell.length_c   1.000
_cell.angle_alpha   90.00
_cell.angle_beta   90.00
_cell.angle_gamma   90.00
#
_symmetry.space_group_name_H-M   'P 1'
#
loop_
_entity.id
_entity.type
_entity.pdbx_description
1 polymer ?
#
loop_
_entity_poly.entity_id
_entity_poly.type
_entity_poly.pdbx_seq_one_letter_code
_entity_poly.pdbx_strand_id
1 'polypeptide(L)' 'SLKKGSQTLAEHISAFKCTCDELTAIRRPVNDKSMVFSLLNGFGPSYDAFITFMMNPPIPSYKQVVALLQSHET' A
#
# COMPACT_ATOMS: atom_id res chain seq x y z
N SER A 1 -10.14 -3.25 -1.39
CA SER A 1 -8.73 -3.05 -1.77
C SER A 1 -8.44 -3.76 -3.07
N LEU A 2 -7.60 -3.18 -3.94
CA LEU A 2 -6.98 -3.93 -5.05
C LEU A 2 -6.21 -5.11 -4.44
N LYS A 3 -6.26 -6.29 -5.05
CA LYS A 3 -5.50 -7.46 -4.59
C LYS A 3 -4.29 -7.67 -5.50
N LYS A 4 -3.10 -7.93 -4.96
CA LYS A 4 -1.87 -8.18 -5.73
C LYS A 4 -2.00 -9.39 -6.67
N GLY A 5 -2.55 -10.50 -6.19
CA GLY A 5 -2.69 -11.72 -7.00
C GLY A 5 -1.36 -12.17 -7.62
N SER A 6 -1.35 -12.39 -8.94
CA SER A 6 -0.14 -12.71 -9.73
C SER A 6 0.63 -11.48 -10.24
N GLN A 7 0.19 -10.26 -9.91
CA GLN A 7 0.87 -9.04 -10.32
C GLN A 7 2.20 -8.90 -9.57
N THR A 8 3.18 -8.27 -10.21
CA THR A 8 4.38 -7.81 -9.52
C THR A 8 4.02 -6.74 -8.48
N LEU A 9 4.87 -6.56 -7.46
CA LEU A 9 4.66 -5.49 -6.47
C LEU A 9 4.61 -4.11 -7.10
N ALA A 10 5.44 -3.87 -8.13
CA ALA A 10 5.47 -2.60 -8.85
C ALA A 10 4.13 -2.32 -9.56
N GLU A 11 3.56 -3.30 -10.25
CA GLU A 11 2.25 -3.18 -10.90
C GLU A 11 1.14 -2.91 -9.88
N HIS A 12 1.18 -3.63 -8.75
CA HIS A 12 0.19 -3.46 -7.68
C HIS A 12 0.26 -2.05 -7.06
N ILE A 13 1.45 -1.57 -6.70
CA ILE A 13 1.66 -0.23 -6.13
C ILE A 13 1.25 0.84 -7.13
N SER A 14 1.58 0.68 -8.42
CA SER A 14 1.24 1.63 -9.47
C SER A 14 -0.28 1.73 -9.68
N ALA A 15 -0.97 0.59 -9.77
CA ALA A 15 -2.44 0.55 -9.89
C ALA A 15 -3.14 1.17 -8.68
N PHE A 16 -2.63 0.88 -7.47
CA PHE A 16 -3.14 1.49 -6.23
C PHE A 16 -2.95 3.01 -6.23
N LYS A 17 -1.77 3.49 -6.62
CA LYS A 17 -1.48 4.91 -6.72
C LYS A 17 -2.38 5.61 -7.72
N CYS A 18 -2.57 5.03 -8.90
CA CYS A 18 -3.47 5.57 -9.92
C CYS A 18 -4.88 5.79 -9.36
N THR A 19 -5.43 4.80 -8.65
CA THR A 19 -6.74 4.91 -8.00
C THR A 19 -6.81 6.04 -6.98
N CYS A 20 -5.75 6.23 -6.18
CA CYS A 20 -5.67 7.32 -5.21
C CYS A 20 -5.59 8.70 -5.88
N ASP A 21 -4.87 8.78 -6.99
CA ASP A 21 -4.71 10.01 -7.77
C ASP A 21 -6.04 10.38 -8.47
N GLU A 22 -6.80 9.40 -8.99
CA GLU A 22 -8.17 9.59 -9.52
C GLU A 22 -9.14 10.12 -8.45
N LEU A 23 -9.12 9.55 -7.24
CA LEU A 23 -9.91 10.03 -6.11
C LEU A 23 -9.53 11.46 -5.72
N THR A 24 -8.24 11.80 -5.78
CA THR A 24 -7.75 13.15 -5.53
C THR A 24 -8.24 14.13 -6.60
N ALA A 25 -8.27 13.71 -7.88
CA ALA A 25 -8.75 14.53 -8.99
C ALA A 25 -10.23 14.95 -8.85
N ILE A 26 -11.07 14.08 -8.27
CA ILE A 26 -12.48 14.39 -7.98
C ILE A 26 -12.69 15.04 -6.59
N ARG A 27 -11.63 15.60 -5.99
CA ARG A 27 -11.62 16.25 -4.67
C ARG A 27 -12.06 15.34 -3.51
N ARG A 28 -11.78 14.04 -3.63
CA ARG A 28 -12.00 13.04 -2.57
C ARG A 28 -10.67 12.39 -2.17
N PRO A 29 -9.68 13.15 -1.68
CA PRO A 29 -8.38 12.59 -1.35
C PRO A 29 -8.49 11.55 -0.23
N VAL A 30 -7.70 10.49 -0.34
CA VAL A 30 -7.54 9.48 0.72
C VAL A 30 -6.47 9.99 1.69
N ASN A 31 -6.72 9.94 3.00
CA ASN A 31 -5.69 10.30 3.96
C ASN A 31 -4.57 9.23 3.99
N ASP A 32 -3.37 9.63 4.40
CA ASP A 32 -2.17 8.80 4.32
C ASP A 32 -2.29 7.47 5.07
N LYS A 33 -2.85 7.46 6.29
CA LYS A 33 -3.08 6.23 7.07
C LYS A 33 -4.06 5.29 6.37
N SER A 34 -5.13 5.83 5.78
CA SER A 34 -6.10 5.05 5.01
C SER A 34 -5.47 4.50 3.71
N MET A 35 -4.55 5.23 3.08
CA MET A 35 -3.78 4.71 1.94
C MET A 35 -2.91 3.53 2.36
N VAL A 36 -2.16 3.67 3.47
CA VAL A 36 -1.31 2.62 4.03
C VAL A 36 -2.12 1.36 4.35
N PHE A 37 -3.21 1.50 5.10
CA PHE A 37 -4.08 0.36 5.44
C PHE A 37 -4.68 -0.31 4.19
N SER A 38 -5.15 0.50 3.23
CA SER A 38 -5.76 -0.03 2.01
C SER A 38 -4.76 -0.75 1.10
N LEU A 39 -3.53 -0.25 1.00
CA LEU A 39 -2.43 -0.88 0.29
C LEU A 39 -2.06 -2.22 0.93
N LEU A 40 -1.85 -2.23 2.25
CA LEU A 40 -1.40 -3.44 2.95
C LEU A 40 -2.43 -4.58 2.91
N ASN A 41 -3.72 -4.25 2.97
CA ASN A 41 -4.81 -5.22 2.80
C ASN A 41 -4.92 -5.79 1.37
N GLY A 42 -4.15 -5.28 0.41
CA GLY A 42 -4.07 -5.81 -0.95
C GLY A 42 -3.13 -7.00 -1.09
N PHE A 43 -2.29 -7.26 -0.09
CA PHE A 43 -1.32 -8.35 -0.12
C PHE A 43 -1.90 -9.66 0.42
N GLY A 44 -1.29 -10.77 0.01
CA GLY A 44 -1.63 -12.11 0.51
C GLY A 44 -0.89 -12.47 1.81
N PRO A 45 -1.15 -13.68 2.36
CA PRO A 45 -0.62 -14.12 3.66
C PRO A 45 0.91 -14.08 3.79
N SER A 46 1.64 -14.12 2.67
CA SER A 46 3.10 -14.00 2.66
C SER A 46 3.62 -12.66 3.19
N TYR A 47 2.76 -11.64 3.33
CA TYR A 47 3.11 -10.33 3.87
C TYR A 47 2.61 -10.11 5.30
N ASP A 48 1.99 -11.08 5.96
CA ASP A 48 1.33 -10.88 7.27
C ASP A 48 2.27 -10.31 8.34
N ALA A 49 3.51 -10.81 8.40
CA ALA A 49 4.53 -10.29 9.33
C ALA A 49 4.89 -8.83 9.02
N PHE A 50 5.06 -8.50 7.75
CA PHE A 50 5.34 -7.14 7.29
C PHE A 50 4.15 -6.20 7.59
N ILE A 51 2.93 -6.64 7.29
CA ILE A 51 1.70 -5.88 7.55
C ILE A 51 1.58 -5.59 9.05
N THR A 52 1.79 -6.60 9.89
CA THR A 52 1.75 -6.46 11.36
C THR A 52 2.77 -5.44 11.84
N PHE A 53 4.00 -5.48 11.33
CA PHE A 53 5.06 -4.53 11.70
C PHE A 53 4.71 -3.10 11.27
N MET A 54 4.22 -2.90 10.05
CA MET A 54 3.85 -1.56 9.53
C MET A 54 2.60 -0.98 10.20
N MET A 55 1.71 -1.81 10.71
CA MET A 55 0.52 -1.38 11.45
C MET A 55 0.80 -1.08 12.92
N ASN A 56 1.97 -1.46 13.44
CA ASN A 56 2.37 -1.14 14.80
C ASN A 56 2.78 0.33 14.92
N PRO A 57 2.17 1.12 15.82
CA PRO A 57 2.51 2.52 15.97
C PRO A 57 3.98 2.77 16.34
N PRO A 58 4.61 3.85 15.82
CA PRO A 58 4.02 4.82 14.90
C PRO A 58 3.91 4.29 13.46
N ILE A 59 2.69 4.39 12.89
CA ILE A 59 2.42 3.93 11.53
C ILE A 59 3.22 4.80 10.54
N PRO A 60 4.10 4.22 9.71
CA PRO A 60 4.87 4.97 8.71
C PRO A 60 3.96 5.60 7.65
N SER A 61 4.45 6.62 6.97
CA SER A 61 3.73 7.23 5.86
C SER A 61 3.61 6.30 4.65
N TYR A 62 2.66 6.54 3.76
CA TYR A 62 2.50 5.77 2.51
C TYR A 62 3.82 5.64 1.73
N LYS A 63 4.57 6.75 1.59
CA LYS A 63 5.86 6.74 0.90
C LYS A 63 6.90 5.85 1.58
N GLN A 64 6.94 5.85 2.91
CA GLN A 64 7.86 5.00 3.67
C GLN A 64 7.48 3.52 3.53
N VAL A 65 6.18 3.19 3.60
CA VAL A 65 5.70 1.82 3.41
C VAL A 65 6.04 1.29 2.02
N VAL A 66 5.87 2.11 0.96
CA VAL A 66 6.25 1.74 -0.41
C VAL A 66 7.75 1.43 -0.51
N ALA A 67 8.61 2.29 0.05
CA ALA A 67 10.05 2.06 0.04
C ALA A 67 10.44 0.77 0.78
N LEU A 68 9.82 0.51 1.93
CA LEU A 68 10.08 -0.70 2.72
C LEU A 68 9.57 -1.98 2.03
N LEU A 69 8.43 -1.89 1.34
CA LEU A 69 7.90 -2.99 0.52
C LEU A 69 8.86 -3.34 -0.62
N GLN A 70 9.40 -2.33 -1.31
CA GLN A 70 10.35 -2.53 -2.39
C GLN A 70 11.63 -3.20 -1.90
N SER A 71 12.17 -2.77 -0.75
CA SER A 71 13.35 -3.39 -0.14
C SER A 71 13.10 -4.83 0.35
N HIS A 72 11.86 -5.21 0.65
CA HIS A 72 11.53 -6.55 1.13
C HIS A 72 11.46 -7.60 0.00
N GLU A 73 11.17 -7.19 -1.25
CA GLU A 73 11.16 -8.09 -2.41
C GLU A 73 12.50 -8.18 -3.16
N THR A 74 13.53 -7.45 -2.70
CA THR A 74 14.88 -7.49 -3.30
C THR A 74 15.67 -8.66 -2.76
#